data_AF-A0A3C2E656-F1
#
_entry.id   AF-A0A3C2E656-F1
#
_cell.length_a   1.000
_cell.length_b   1.000
_cell.length_c   1.000
_cell.angle_alpha   90.00
_cell.angle_beta   90.00
_cell.angle_gamma   90.00
#
_symmetry.space_group_name_H-M   'P 1'
#
loop_
_entity.id
_entity.type
_entity.pdbx_description
1 polymer ?
#
loop_
_entity_poly.entity_id
_entity_poly.type
_entity_poly.pdbx_seq_one_letter_code
_entity_poly.pdbx_strand_id
1 'polypeptide(L)' 'MATKARSTKKAPSKTSKAEMLKYYRAMLLIRRFEEKAGQLYGMGKIAGFCHLYIGQEAVV' A
#
# COMPACT_ATOMS: atom_id res chain seq x y z
N MET A 1 -35.22 11.80 -28.69
CA MET A 1 -35.02 10.90 -27.54
C MET A 1 -33.61 11.10 -27.00
N ALA A 2 -33.43 11.93 -25.96
CA ALA A 2 -32.13 12.11 -25.31
C ALA A 2 -32.06 11.19 -24.09
N THR A 3 -31.24 10.13 -24.16
CA THR A 3 -31.01 9.20 -23.06
C THR A 3 -30.06 9.86 -22.06
N LYS A 4 -30.59 10.22 -20.88
CA LYS A 4 -29.82 10.78 -19.77
C LYS A 4 -28.95 9.67 -19.15
N ALA A 5 -27.63 9.81 -19.25
CA ALA A 5 -26.68 8.89 -18.61
C ALA A 5 -26.88 8.90 -17.08
N ARG A 6 -27.14 7.72 -16.51
CA ARG A 6 -27.37 7.53 -15.07
C ARG A 6 -26.00 7.52 -14.36
N SER A 7 -25.69 8.60 -13.64
CA SER A 7 -24.54 8.66 -12.73
C SER A 7 -24.70 7.60 -11.63
N THR A 8 -23.80 6.61 -11.62
CA THR A 8 -23.69 5.62 -10.55
C THR A 8 -22.89 6.26 -9.40
N LYS A 9 -23.59 6.74 -8.36
CA LYS A 9 -22.93 7.12 -7.10
C LYS A 9 -22.28 5.87 -6.49
N LYS A 10 -20.95 5.78 -6.56
CA LYS A 10 -20.16 4.72 -5.94
C LYS A 10 -20.38 4.78 -4.42
N ALA A 11 -20.86 3.68 -3.83
CA ALA A 11 -21.15 3.61 -2.41
C ALA A 11 -19.88 3.90 -1.58
N PRO A 12 -19.97 4.67 -0.48
CA PRO A 12 -18.83 4.90 0.40
C PRO A 12 -18.42 3.55 1.01
N SER A 13 -17.16 3.16 0.85
CA SER A 13 -16.61 2.00 1.54
C SER A 13 -16.75 2.22 3.04
N LYS A 14 -17.52 1.36 3.73
CA LYS A 14 -17.77 1.46 5.18
C LYS A 14 -16.55 0.99 5.99
N THR A 15 -15.40 1.60 5.80
CA THR A 15 -14.21 1.31 6.60
C THR A 15 -14.21 2.24 7.80
N SER A 16 -14.10 1.68 9.01
CA SER A 16 -14.07 2.52 10.22
C SER A 16 -12.77 3.32 10.31
N LYS A 17 -12.77 4.46 11.02
CA LYS A 17 -11.55 5.27 11.22
C LYS A 17 -10.42 4.46 11.86
N ALA A 18 -10.74 3.59 12.83
CA ALA A 18 -9.78 2.73 13.49
C ALA A 18 -9.13 1.73 12.51
N GLU A 19 -9.94 1.18 11.61
CA GLU A 19 -9.50 0.25 10.59
C GLU A 19 -8.64 0.95 9.51
N MET A 20 -9.00 2.17 9.09
CA MET A 20 -8.15 2.99 8.22
C MET A 20 -6.79 3.30 8.86
N LEU A 21 -6.76 3.63 10.15
CA LEU A 21 -5.51 3.83 10.89
C LEU A 21 -4.69 2.55 10.99
N LYS A 22 -5.33 1.40 11.14
CA LYS A 22 -4.67 0.09 11.13
C LYS A 22 -4.00 -0.17 9.77
N TYR A 23 -4.72 0.03 8.66
CA TYR A 23 -4.17 -0.13 7.31
C TYR A 23 -3.01 0.81 7.05
N TYR A 24 -3.14 2.09 7.41
CA TYR A 24 -2.07 3.06 7.27
C TYR A 24 -0.80 2.64 8.02
N ARG A 25 -0.94 2.19 9.29
CA ARG A 25 0.20 1.73 10.10
C ARG A 25 0.86 0.50 9.49
N ALA A 26 0.07 -0.45 8.98
CA ALA A 26 0.60 -1.65 8.32
C ALA A 26 1.40 -1.30 7.06
N MET A 27 0.82 -0.51 6.15
CA MET A 27 1.49 -0.08 4.92
C MET A 27 2.76 0.73 5.21
N LEU A 28 2.71 1.65 6.18
CA LEU A 28 3.88 2.44 6.54
C LEU A 28 5.00 1.60 7.16
N LEU A 29 4.65 0.58 7.95
CA LEU A 29 5.61 -0.36 8.51
C LEU A 29 6.33 -1.13 7.40
N ILE A 30 5.57 -1.69 6.45
CA ILE A 30 6.12 -2.41 5.30
C ILE A 30 7.06 -1.49 4.52
N ARG A 31 6.61 -0.28 4.17
CA ARG A 31 7.44 0.69 3.44
C ARG A 31 8.78 0.95 4.14
N ARG A 32 8.76 1.24 5.45
CA ARG A 32 9.98 1.55 6.21
C ARG A 32 10.92 0.35 6.32
N PHE A 33 10.36 -0.83 6.49
CA PHE A 33 11.13 -2.06 6.53
C PHE A 33 11.85 -2.29 5.19
N GLU A 34 11.11 -2.19 4.07
CA GLU A 34 11.61 -2.37 2.71
C GLU A 34 12.69 -1.32 2.36
N GLU A 35 12.47 -0.06 2.71
CA GLU A 35 13.48 1.00 2.55
C GLU A 35 14.77 0.69 3.32
N LYS A 36 14.65 0.21 4.56
CA LYS A 36 15.81 -0.16 5.37
C LYS A 36 16.51 -1.41 4.84
N ALA A 37 15.75 -2.41 4.38
CA ALA A 37 16.28 -3.59 3.72
C ALA A 37 17.06 -3.21 2.45
N GLY A 38 16.50 -2.34 1.60
CA GLY A 38 17.18 -1.80 0.43
C GLY A 38 18.47 -1.05 0.78
N GLN A 39 18.46 -0.24 1.85
CA GLN A 39 19.68 0.43 2.32
C GLN A 39 20.75 -0.58 2.76
N LEU A 40 20.40 -1.55 3.59
CA LEU A 40 21.33 -2.56 4.09
C LEU A 40 21.85 -3.47 2.98
N TYR A 41 21.01 -3.77 1.99
CA TYR A 41 21.41 -4.46 0.77
C TYR A 41 22.44 -3.66 -0.04
N GLY A 42 22.20 -2.35 -0.26
CA GLY A 42 23.17 -1.46 -0.90
C GLY A 42 24.49 -1.33 -0.14
N MET A 43 24.48 -1.53 1.19
CA MET A 43 25.68 -1.58 2.03
C MET A 43 26.35 -2.97 2.07
N GLY A 44 25.85 -3.96 1.34
CA GLY A 44 26.36 -5.33 1.33
C GLY A 44 26.12 -6.11 2.63
N LYS A 45 25.17 -5.67 3.47
CA LYS A 45 24.80 -6.34 4.73
C LYS A 45 23.74 -7.43 4.55
N ILE A 46 23.12 -7.51 3.38
CA ILE A 46 22.18 -8.55 2.98
C ILE A 46 22.76 -9.21 1.72
N ALA A 47 22.91 -10.53 1.74
CA ALA A 47 23.49 -11.30 0.64
C ALA A 47 22.39 -11.95 -0.22
N GLY A 48 22.75 -12.32 -1.47
CA GLY A 48 21.83 -12.93 -2.42
C GLY A 48 20.96 -11.91 -3.15
N PHE A 49 19.72 -12.28 -3.46
CA PHE A 49 18.76 -11.37 -4.09
C PHE A 49 17.87 -10.68 -3.05
N CYS A 50 17.65 -9.38 -3.20
CA CYS A 50 16.73 -8.60 -2.37
C CYS A 50 15.61 -8.03 -3.24
N HIS A 51 14.44 -8.68 -3.19
CA HIS A 51 13.25 -8.21 -3.89
C HIS A 51 12.48 -7.27 -2.98
N LEU A 52 12.22 -6.06 -3.46
CA LEU A 52 11.52 -5.06 -2.69
C LEU A 52 10.08 -4.90 -3.18
N TYR A 53 9.14 -4.76 -2.24
CA TYR A 53 7.70 -4.59 -2.52
C TYR A 53 7.22 -3.14 -2.38
N ILE A 54 8.16 -2.18 -2.48
CA ILE A 54 7.91 -0.75 -2.38
C ILE A 54 6.90 -0.33 -3.46
N GLY A 55 5.78 0.25 -3.03
CA GLY A 55 4.69 0.70 -3.91
C GLY A 55 3.55 -0.30 -4.04
N GLN A 56 3.67 -1.50 -3.46
CA GLN A 56 2.65 -2.55 -3.49
C GLN A 56 2.14 -2.91 -2.08
N GLU A 57 2.29 -2.03 -1.10
CA GLU A 57 1.95 -2.29 0.31
C GLU A 57 0.46 -2.53 0.55
N ALA A 58 -0.40 -2.08 -0.37
CA ALA A 58 -1.84 -2.24 -0.28
C ALA A 58 -2.35 -3.58 -0.86
N VAL A 59 -1.46 -4.39 -1.46
CA VAL A 59 -1.80 -5.69 -2.07
C VAL A 59 -1.79 -6.82 -1.03
N VAL A 60 -1.08 -6.62 0.08
CA VAL A 60 -0.90 -7.57 1.19
C VAL A 60 -1.73 -7.15 2.39
#